data_AF-A0A1B9MVR3-F1
#
_entry.id   AF-A0A1B9MVR3-F1
#
_cell.length_a   1.000
_cell.length_b   1.000
_cell.length_c   1.000
_cell.angle_alpha   90.00
_cell.angle_beta   90.00
_cell.angle_gamma   90.00
#
_symmetry.space_group_name_H-M   'P 1'
#
loop_
_entity.id
_entity.type
_entity.pdbx_description
1 polymer ?
#
loop_
_entity_poly.entity_id
_entity_poly.type
_entity_poly.pdbx_seq_one_letter_code
_entity_poly.pdbx_strand_id
1 'polypeptide(L)'
;MRLFNDGANGYQESQLGNITFAVMLNIDEKDKLTNIQIISSGNAKNEQARQGMLCSTYAVMRMLQPKLASKNDALKQAGHLWVLAKGALFEMAYYFDKIKAQFALFELNVYTN
;
A
#
# COMPACT_ATOMS: atom_id res chain seq x y z
N MET A 1 11.60 12.93 -9.76
CA MET A 1 10.17 12.59 -9.60
C MET A 1 9.49 12.81 -10.93
N ARG A 2 8.95 11.78 -11.57
CA ARG A 2 8.16 11.92 -12.80
C ARG A 2 6.85 11.19 -12.55
N LEU A 3 5.78 11.97 -12.38
CA LEU A 3 4.42 11.48 -12.36
C LEU A 3 4.02 11.32 -13.83
N PHE A 4 3.84 10.09 -14.29
CA PHE A 4 3.20 9.85 -15.57
C PHE A 4 1.69 9.86 -15.30
N ASN A 5 1.00 10.87 -15.84
CA ASN A 5 -0.45 10.92 -15.86
C ASN A 5 -0.88 10.44 -17.25
N ASP A 6 -1.34 9.19 -17.34
CA ASP A 6 -1.76 8.56 -18.59
C ASP A 6 -3.27 8.69 -18.87
N GLY A 7 -3.96 9.57 -18.13
CA GLY A 7 -5.36 9.92 -18.37
C GLY A 7 -6.35 9.41 -17.31
N ALA A 8 -5.89 8.62 -16.34
CA ALA A 8 -6.67 8.27 -15.14
C ALA A 8 -5.80 7.83 -13.95
N ASN A 9 -4.49 7.59 -14.15
CA ASN A 9 -3.66 6.99 -13.12
C ASN A 9 -2.40 7.82 -12.83
N GLY A 10 -2.04 7.93 -11.55
CA GLY A 10 -0.74 8.43 -11.11
C GLY A 10 0.21 7.26 -10.87
N TYR A 11 1.38 7.28 -11.51
CA TYR A 11 2.38 6.24 -11.34
C TYR A 11 3.70 6.79 -10.79
N GLN A 12 4.27 6.09 -9.81
CA GLN A 12 5.57 6.43 -9.24
C GLN A 12 6.37 5.17 -8.91
N GLU A 13 7.62 5.14 -9.34
CA GLU A 13 8.59 4.16 -8.85
C GLU A 13 9.60 4.78 -7.88
N SER A 14 10.05 3.97 -6.93
CA SER A 14 11.16 4.28 -6.05
C SER A 14 12.04 3.06 -5.85
N GLN A 15 13.35 3.26 -5.77
CA GLN A 15 14.31 2.20 -5.53
C GLN A 15 14.88 2.31 -4.11
N LEU A 16 14.96 1.18 -3.42
CA LEU A 16 15.66 1.01 -2.16
C LEU A 16 16.62 -0.16 -2.29
N GLY A 17 17.89 0.15 -2.53
CA GLY A 17 18.88 -0.86 -2.91
C GLY A 17 18.48 -1.53 -4.23
N ASN A 18 18.37 -2.87 -4.21
CA ASN A 18 18.00 -3.67 -5.39
C ASN A 18 16.49 -3.91 -5.51
N ILE A 19 15.68 -3.30 -4.63
CA ILE A 19 14.23 -3.44 -4.63
C ILE A 19 13.60 -2.20 -5.23
N THR A 20 12.71 -2.40 -6.20
CA THR A 20 11.86 -1.35 -6.76
C THR A 20 10.48 -1.47 -6.13
N PHE A 21 9.92 -0.34 -5.70
CA PHE A 21 8.53 -0.22 -5.30
C PHE A 21 7.82 0.66 -6.33
N ALA A 22 6.73 0.15 -6.88
CA ALA A 22 5.86 0.94 -7.74
C ALA A 22 4.55 1.22 -7.03
N VAL A 23 4.13 2.48 -7.08
CA VAL A 23 2.86 2.98 -6.55
C VAL A 23 2.01 3.41 -7.74
N MET A 24 0.80 2.88 -7.81
CA MET A 24 -0.21 3.23 -8.81
C MET A 24 -1.42 3.80 -8.07
N LEU A 25 -1.83 4.99 -8.47
CA LEU A 25 -3.00 5.70 -7.96
C LEU A 25 -4.04 5.68 -9.06
N ASN A 26 -5.20 5.09 -8.81
CA ASN A 26 -6.29 5.11 -9.78
C ASN A 26 -7.26 6.22 -9.42
N ILE A 27 -7.45 7.16 -10.33
CA ILE A 27 -8.33 8.32 -10.18
C ILE A 27 -9.46 8.17 -11.19
N ASP A 28 -10.71 8.31 -10.74
CA ASP A 28 -11.85 8.23 -11.64
C ASP A 28 -12.03 9.52 -12.46
N GLU A 29 -13.02 9.50 -13.35
CA GLU A 29 -13.42 10.65 -14.19
C GLU A 29 -13.93 11.88 -13.42
N LYS A 30 -14.11 11.78 -12.10
CA LYS A 30 -14.54 12.87 -11.20
C LYS A 30 -13.38 13.35 -10.32
N ASP A 31 -12.14 13.06 -10.71
CA ASP A 31 -10.92 13.38 -9.96
C ASP A 31 -10.85 12.75 -8.56
N LYS A 32 -11.57 11.65 -8.34
CA LYS A 32 -11.56 10.95 -7.05
C LYS A 32 -10.60 9.77 -7.07
N LEU A 33 -9.70 9.73 -6.08
CA LEU A 33 -8.87 8.54 -5.83
C LEU A 33 -9.78 7.35 -5.47
N THR A 34 -9.64 6.24 -6.21
CA THR A 34 -10.43 5.00 -6.03
C THR A 34 -9.59 3.82 -5.57
N ASN A 35 -8.30 3.79 -5.93
CA ASN A 35 -7.37 2.74 -5.51
C ASN A 35 -5.95 3.28 -5.34
N ILE A 36 -5.25 2.81 -4.30
CA ILE A 36 -3.79 2.91 -4.18
C ILE A 36 -3.26 1.49 -4.24
N GLN A 37 -2.51 1.17 -5.28
CA GLN A 37 -1.81 -0.10 -5.42
C GLN A 37 -0.31 0.10 -5.22
N ILE A 38 0.29 -0.71 -4.35
CA ILE A 38 1.75 -0.69 -4.11
C ILE A 38 2.28 -2.09 -4.37
N ILE A 39 3.25 -2.20 -5.27
CA ILE A 39 3.93 -3.45 -5.58
C ILE A 39 5.42 -3.35 -5.29
N SER A 40 6.03 -4.47 -4.88
CA SER A 40 7.48 -4.59 -4.74
C SER A 40 8.04 -5.58 -5.76
N SER A 41 9.21 -5.27 -6.32
CA SER A 41 9.98 -6.22 -7.15
C SER A 41 10.58 -7.36 -6.33
N GLY A 42 10.57 -7.25 -4.99
CA GLY A 42 10.96 -8.30 -4.06
C GLY A 42 9.79 -9.15 -3.58
N ASN A 43 10.09 -10.16 -2.76
CA ASN A 43 9.09 -11.06 -2.17
C ASN A 43 9.22 -11.15 -0.65
N ALA A 44 8.35 -11.94 -0.02
CA ALA A 44 8.33 -12.19 1.42
C ALA A 44 9.68 -12.58 2.04
N LYS A 45 10.58 -13.22 1.28
CA LYS A 45 11.87 -13.69 1.78
C LYS A 45 12.89 -12.54 1.86
N ASN A 46 12.71 -11.48 1.07
CA ASN A 46 13.58 -10.32 1.09
C ASN A 46 13.19 -9.36 2.22
N GLU A 47 14.12 -9.08 3.13
CA GLU A 47 13.87 -8.21 4.28
C GLU A 47 13.59 -6.76 3.90
N GLN A 48 14.31 -6.21 2.94
CA GLN A 48 14.10 -4.84 2.46
C GLN A 48 12.71 -4.69 1.83
N ALA A 49 12.25 -5.69 1.07
CA ALA A 49 10.89 -5.72 0.53
C ALA A 49 9.85 -5.76 1.66
N ARG A 50 10.04 -6.61 2.68
CA ARG A 50 9.14 -6.66 3.84
C ARG A 50 9.06 -5.33 4.58
N GLN A 51 10.21 -4.73 4.91
CA GLN A 51 10.26 -3.47 5.63
C GLN A 51 9.68 -2.32 4.79
N GLY A 52 10.00 -2.26 3.49
CA GLY A 52 9.47 -1.25 2.58
C GLY A 52 7.96 -1.33 2.43
N MET A 53 7.40 -2.54 2.31
CA MET A 53 5.94 -2.71 2.24
C MET A 53 5.26 -2.41 3.56
N LEU A 54 5.83 -2.78 4.71
CA LEU A 54 5.31 -2.39 6.02
C LEU A 54 5.29 -0.86 6.19
N CYS A 55 6.38 -0.18 5.84
CA CYS A 55 6.48 1.29 5.87
C CYS A 55 5.47 1.95 4.92
N SER A 56 5.30 1.38 3.72
CA SER A 56 4.33 1.87 2.73
C SER A 56 2.90 1.72 3.24
N THR A 57 2.53 0.55 3.78
CA THR A 57 1.22 0.34 4.41
C THR A 57 0.97 1.31 5.56
N TYR A 58 1.97 1.50 6.44
CA TYR A 58 1.87 2.46 7.53
C TYR A 58 1.63 3.88 7.03
N ALA A 59 2.37 4.32 6.00
CA ALA A 59 2.21 5.63 5.40
C ALA A 59 0.81 5.82 4.80
N VAL A 60 0.30 4.82 4.07
CA VAL A 60 -1.05 4.85 3.50
C VAL A 60 -2.10 4.93 4.61
N MET A 61 -2.03 4.09 5.63
CA MET A 61 -2.95 4.12 6.77
C MET A 61 -2.96 5.49 7.47
N ARG A 62 -1.77 6.09 7.66
CA ARG A 62 -1.64 7.44 8.24
C ARG A 62 -2.17 8.54 7.35
N MET A 63 -2.11 8.37 6.03
CA MET A 63 -2.65 9.32 5.06
C MET A 63 -4.17 9.25 4.99
N LEU A 64 -4.75 8.05 5.02
CA LEU A 64 -6.19 7.85 4.94
C LEU A 64 -6.92 8.38 6.18
N GLN A 65 -6.40 8.06 7.37
CA GLN A 65 -7.10 8.33 8.62
C GLN A 65 -6.25 9.12 9.63
N PRO A 66 -5.69 10.28 9.26
CA PRO A 66 -4.71 11.00 10.09
C PRO A 66 -5.28 11.47 11.43
N LYS A 67 -6.60 11.71 11.49
CA LYS A 67 -7.35 12.17 12.67
C LYS A 67 -7.94 11.03 13.52
N LEU A 68 -8.15 9.85 12.94
CA LEU A 68 -8.86 8.74 13.60
C LEU A 68 -7.93 7.63 14.09
N ALA A 69 -6.78 7.45 13.43
CA ALA A 69 -5.79 6.46 13.82
C ALA A 69 -4.55 7.14 14.40
N SER A 70 -4.13 6.77 15.62
CA SER A 70 -2.86 7.23 16.16
C SER A 70 -1.68 6.64 15.36
N LYS A 71 -0.47 7.20 15.53
CA LYS A 71 0.74 6.63 14.93
C LYS A 71 0.96 5.17 15.35
N ASN A 72 0.76 4.88 16.62
CA ASN A 72 0.97 3.54 17.17
C ASN A 72 -0.10 2.55 16.68
N ASP A 73 -1.35 3.00 16.58
CA ASP A 73 -2.43 2.15 16.07
C ASP A 73 -2.22 1.83 14.60
N ALA A 74 -1.87 2.82 13.78
CA ALA A 74 -1.57 2.59 12.37
C ALA A 74 -0.40 1.61 12.19
N LEU A 75 0.68 1.75 12.97
CA LEU A 75 1.81 0.82 12.92
C LEU A 75 1.41 -0.60 13.34
N LYS A 76 0.64 -0.72 14.42
CA LYS A 76 0.14 -2.01 14.91
C LYS A 76 -0.75 -2.69 13.88
N GLN A 77 -1.67 -1.95 13.25
CA GLN A 77 -2.57 -2.48 12.22
C GLN A 77 -1.81 -2.86 10.95
N ALA A 78 -0.83 -2.07 10.52
CA ALA A 78 0.03 -2.41 9.40
C ALA A 78 0.80 -3.71 9.66
N GLY A 79 1.36 -3.88 10.86
CA GLY A 79 2.00 -5.13 11.27
C GLY A 79 1.04 -6.31 11.25
N HIS A 80 -0.17 -6.14 11.80
CA HIS A 80 -1.18 -7.20 11.85
C HIS A 80 -1.61 -7.64 10.45
N LEU A 81 -1.84 -6.69 9.52
CA LEU A 81 -2.15 -6.97 8.12
C LEU A 81 -1.12 -7.91 7.49
N TRP A 82 0.18 -7.61 7.64
CA TRP A 82 1.25 -8.41 7.06
C TRP A 82 1.52 -9.72 7.80
N VAL A 83 1.15 -9.85 9.07
CA VAL A 83 1.16 -11.17 9.74
C VAL A 83 0.10 -12.08 9.13
N LEU A 84 -1.10 -11.57 8.88
CA LEU A 84 -2.22 -12.34 8.35
C LEU A 84 -2.08 -12.64 6.85
N ALA A 85 -1.51 -11.72 6.08
CA ALA A 85 -1.29 -11.91 4.65
C ALA A 85 -0.20 -12.96 4.31
N LYS A 86 0.58 -13.44 5.29
CA LYS A 86 1.78 -14.28 5.07
C LYS A 86 1.50 -15.56 4.28
N GLY A 87 0.31 -16.16 4.44
CA GLY A 87 -0.06 -17.42 3.79
C GLY A 87 -0.98 -17.26 2.57
N ALA A 88 -1.77 -16.19 2.50
CA ALA A 88 -2.77 -15.97 1.46
C ALA A 88 -3.13 -14.48 1.37
N LEU A 89 -3.88 -14.09 0.33
CA LEU A 89 -4.47 -12.76 0.26
C LEU A 89 -5.33 -12.52 1.52
N PHE A 90 -5.13 -11.37 2.14
CA PHE A 90 -5.88 -10.95 3.31
C PHE A 90 -6.49 -9.57 3.08
N GLU A 91 -7.77 -9.41 3.47
CA GLU A 91 -8.52 -8.15 3.39
C GLU A 91 -8.91 -7.70 4.79
N MET A 92 -8.74 -6.41 5.07
CA MET A 92 -9.26 -5.77 6.28
C MET A 92 -10.01 -4.48 5.96
N ALA A 93 -11.03 -4.20 6.77
CA ALA A 93 -11.61 -2.87 6.84
C ALA A 93 -10.68 -1.96 7.66
N TYR A 94 -10.44 -0.74 7.19
CA TYR A 94 -9.71 0.30 7.89
C TYR A 94 -10.56 1.57 7.93
N TYR A 95 -11.39 1.67 8.97
CA TYR A 95 -12.44 2.70 9.08
C TYR A 95 -13.40 2.65 7.89
N PHE A 96 -13.28 3.60 6.95
CA PHE A 96 -14.14 3.71 5.78
C PHE A 96 -13.54 3.06 4.53
N ASP A 97 -12.26 2.67 4.59
CA ASP A 97 -11.49 2.14 3.47
C ASP A 97 -11.30 0.63 3.58
N LYS A 98 -10.96 -0.03 2.47
CA LYS A 98 -10.60 -1.45 2.46
C LYS A 98 -9.18 -1.64 1.99
N ILE A 99 -8.41 -2.42 2.76
CA ILE A 99 -7.01 -2.73 2.45
C ILE A 99 -6.89 -4.23 2.20
N LYS A 100 -6.38 -4.60 1.02
CA LYS A 100 -6.00 -5.97 0.65
C LYS A 100 -4.49 -6.09 0.54
N ALA A 101 -3.92 -7.16 1.08
CA ALA A 101 -2.49 -7.43 1.02
C ALA A 101 -2.20 -8.90 0.65
N GLN A 102 -1.14 -9.12 -0.12
CA GLN A 102 -0.65 -10.46 -0.46
C GLN A 102 0.89 -10.45 -0.60
N PHE A 103 1.53 -11.59 -0.32
CA PHE A 103 2.99 -11.78 -0.44
C PHE A 103 3.47 -12.48 -1.72
N ALA A 104 2.60 -13.22 -2.43
CA ALA A 104 2.96 -14.08 -3.57
C ALA A 104 3.40 -13.29 -4.81
N LEU A 105 2.81 -12.11 -4.99
CA LEU A 105 3.46 -10.89 -5.47
C LEU A 105 3.31 -9.93 -4.28
N PHE A 106 4.37 -9.23 -3.86
CA PHE A 106 4.20 -8.28 -2.76
C PHE A 106 3.32 -7.15 -3.29
N GLU A 107 2.05 -7.18 -2.92
CA GLU A 107 1.01 -6.32 -3.47
C GLU A 107 0.08 -5.85 -2.35
N LEU A 108 -0.18 -4.54 -2.32
CA LEU A 108 -1.13 -3.88 -1.45
C LEU A 108 -2.13 -3.13 -2.33
N ASN A 109 -3.43 -3.40 -2.20
CA ASN A 109 -4.50 -2.63 -2.84
C ASN A 109 -5.35 -1.94 -1.77
N VAL A 110 -5.65 -0.67 -1.97
CA VAL A 110 -6.38 0.15 -1.00
C VAL A 110 -7.52 0.86 -1.69
N TYR A 111 -8.74 0.37 -1.46
CA TYR A 111 -9.95 0.92 -2.05
C TYR A 111 -10.50 2.02 -1.15
N THR A 112 -10.60 3.22 -1.70
CA THR A 112 -11.04 4.43 -1.01
C THR A 112 -12.50 4.74 -1.34
N ASN A 113 -13.24 5.20 -0.33
CA ASN A 113 -14.67 5.51 -0.43
C ASN A 113 -14.98 6.95 -0.82
#